data_AF-A0A6F8U891-F1
#
_entry.id   AF-A0A6F8U891-F1
#
_cell.length_a   1.000
_cell.length_b   1.000
_cell.length_c   1.000
_cell.angle_alpha   90.00
_cell.angle_beta   90.00
_cell.angle_gamma   90.00
#
_symmetry.space_group_name_H-M   'P 1'
#
loop_
_entity.id
_entity.type
_entity.pdbx_description
1 polymer ?
#
loop_
_entity_poly.entity_id
_entity_poly.type
_entity_poly.pdbx_seq_one_letter_code
_entity_poly.pdbx_strand_id
1 'polypeptide(L)'
;MIVVASGYDASAMDPLGCMLLNSDTYAVMTERLLSVSDELCNGRLVIVHEGGYSEGYVPFCGHAVIQTLAGSHIRCDDPACDEIAQWGGQALQPHQASFVERIKGSLIELNN
;
A
#
# COMPACT_ATOMS: atom_id res chain seq x y z
N MET A 1 -1.54 7.33 -17.77
CA MET A 1 -0.33 7.24 -16.93
C MET A 1 -0.82 7.44 -15.52
N ILE A 2 -0.37 6.59 -14.60
CA ILE A 2 -0.70 6.66 -13.19
C ILE A 2 0.54 7.16 -12.46
N VAL A 3 0.36 8.16 -11.60
CA VAL A 3 1.41 8.67 -10.71
C VAL A 3 0.93 8.46 -9.28
N VAL A 4 1.76 7.84 -8.45
CA VAL A 4 1.42 7.51 -7.06
C VAL A 4 2.31 8.32 -6.15
N ALA A 5 1.69 9.16 -5.33
CA ALA A 5 2.30 9.77 -4.16
C ALA A 5 2.38 8.69 -3.06
N SER A 6 3.55 8.08 -2.89
CA SER A 6 3.76 6.84 -2.15
C SER A 6 4.42 7.11 -0.81
N GLY A 7 3.58 7.35 0.20
CA GLY A 7 3.98 7.42 1.59
C GLY A 7 3.95 6.06 2.28
N TYR A 8 4.83 5.89 3.28
CA TYR A 8 4.94 4.68 4.11
C TYR A 8 4.52 4.93 5.57
N ASP A 9 3.83 6.05 5.80
CA ASP A 9 3.32 6.49 7.11
C ASP A 9 2.01 5.80 7.53
N ALA A 10 1.41 5.01 6.64
CA ALA A 10 0.37 4.05 7.00
C ALA A 10 0.94 2.73 7.59
N SER A 11 2.26 2.58 7.67
CA SER A 11 2.87 1.39 8.24
C SER A 11 2.62 1.29 9.74
N ALA A 12 2.53 0.05 10.25
CA ALA A 12 2.21 -0.23 11.64
C ALA A 12 3.22 0.31 12.66
N MET A 13 4.44 0.61 12.20
CA MET A 13 5.55 1.11 13.01
C MET A 13 5.78 2.61 12.83
N ASP A 14 4.92 3.30 12.08
CA ASP A 14 5.05 4.74 11.87
C ASP A 14 4.60 5.54 13.10
N PRO A 15 5.41 6.50 13.59
CA PRO A 15 5.05 7.29 14.76
C PRO A 15 4.00 8.37 14.48
N LEU A 16 3.75 8.74 13.23
CA LEU A 16 2.80 9.80 12.84
C LEU A 16 1.48 9.23 12.29
N GLY A 17 1.45 7.96 11.91
CA GLY A 17 0.26 7.23 11.51
C GLY A 17 -0.42 6.46 12.64
N CYS A 18 -1.67 6.06 12.41
CA CYS A 18 -2.44 5.15 13.29
C CYS A 18 -2.98 3.94 12.51
N MET A 19 -2.30 3.57 11.43
CA MET A 19 -2.68 2.47 10.53
C MET A 19 -1.80 1.24 10.82
N LEU A 20 -2.12 0.09 10.24
CA LEU A 20 -1.53 -1.21 10.61
C LEU A 20 -0.89 -1.97 9.43
N LEU A 21 -0.37 -1.26 8.42
CA LEU A 21 0.18 -1.91 7.23
C LEU A 21 1.58 -2.51 7.51
N ASN A 22 1.84 -3.68 6.93
CA ASN A 22 3.17 -4.29 6.85
C ASN A 22 3.74 -4.22 5.42
N SER A 23 4.99 -4.65 5.23
CA SER A 23 5.65 -4.60 3.91
C SER A 23 4.87 -5.35 2.82
N ASP A 24 4.29 -6.50 3.14
CA ASP A 24 3.51 -7.31 2.20
C ASP A 24 2.27 -6.57 1.71
N THR A 25 1.66 -5.74 2.57
CA THR A 25 0.51 -4.92 2.16
C THR A 25 0.91 -3.91 1.08
N TYR A 26 2.09 -3.30 1.19
CA TYR A 26 2.63 -2.40 0.16
C TYR A 26 2.95 -3.13 -1.14
N ALA A 27 3.47 -4.37 -1.08
CA ALA A 27 3.64 -5.22 -2.26
C ALA A 27 2.29 -5.49 -2.96
N VAL A 28 1.28 -5.95 -2.22
CA VAL A 28 -0.06 -6.23 -2.76
C VAL A 28 -0.70 -4.99 -3.41
N MET A 29 -0.57 -3.82 -2.79
CA MET A 29 -1.06 -2.57 -3.38
C MET A 29 -0.33 -2.23 -4.69
N THR A 30 0.99 -2.44 -4.72
CA THR A 30 1.82 -2.19 -5.91
C THR A 30 1.49 -3.16 -7.05
N GLU A 31 1.24 -4.44 -6.76
CA GLU A 31 0.80 -5.43 -7.75
C GLU A 31 -0.55 -5.04 -8.39
N ARG A 32 -1.50 -4.58 -7.57
CA ARG A 32 -2.79 -4.09 -8.07
C ARG A 32 -2.61 -2.86 -8.96
N LEU A 33 -1.73 -1.93 -8.59
CA LEU A 33 -1.45 -0.74 -9.39
C LEU A 33 -0.78 -1.09 -10.72
N LEU A 34 0.13 -2.07 -10.75
CA LEU A 34 0.71 -2.57 -12.00
C LEU A 34 -0.38 -3.11 -12.93
N SER A 35 -1.24 -4.00 -12.42
CA SER A 35 -2.36 -4.56 -13.19
C SER A 35 -3.28 -3.47 -13.75
N VAL A 36 -3.67 -2.49 -12.93
CA VAL A 36 -4.52 -1.37 -13.36
C VAL A 36 -3.79 -0.48 -14.39
N SER A 37 -2.48 -0.29 -14.22
CA SER A 37 -1.69 0.52 -15.16
C SER A 37 -1.56 -0.14 -16.54
N ASP A 38 -1.43 -1.47 -16.57
CA ASP A 38 -1.41 -2.26 -17.80
C ASP A 38 -2.74 -2.13 -18.55
N GLU A 39 -3.87 -2.27 -17.84
CA GLU A 39 -5.20 -2.16 -18.42
C GLU A 39 -5.53 -0.75 -18.92
N LEU A 40 -5.21 0.29 -18.14
CA LEU A 40 -5.73 1.64 -18.39
C LEU A 40 -4.74 2.57 -19.10
N CYS A 41 -3.44 2.27 -19.05
CA CYS A 41 -2.44 3.18 -19.60
C CYS A 41 -1.14 2.55 -20.09
N ASN A 42 -1.22 1.32 -20.63
CA ASN A 42 -0.11 0.58 -21.24
C ASN A 42 1.11 0.48 -20.30
N GLY A 43 0.88 0.15 -19.03
CA GLY A 43 1.92 -0.07 -18.03
C GLY A 43 2.63 1.19 -17.55
N ARG A 44 2.13 2.39 -17.90
CA ARG A 44 2.77 3.66 -17.48
C ARG A 44 2.42 4.00 -16.03
N LEU A 45 3.21 3.46 -15.10
CA LEU A 45 3.15 3.71 -13.67
C LEU A 45 4.44 4.39 -13.18
N VAL A 46 4.31 5.45 -12.38
CA VAL A 46 5.43 6.07 -11.66
C VAL A 46 5.07 6.16 -10.17
N ILE A 47 5.98 5.68 -9.33
CA ILE A 47 5.88 5.78 -7.86
C ILE A 47 6.83 6.89 -7.39
N VAL A 48 6.31 7.87 -6.66
CA VAL A 48 7.07 9.00 -6.11
C VAL A 48 7.03 8.91 -4.59
N HIS A 49 8.18 8.86 -3.95
CA HIS A 49 8.28 8.74 -2.48
C HIS A 49 7.74 9.99 -1.78
N GLU A 50 6.94 9.80 -0.73
CA GLU A 50 6.36 10.89 0.09
C GLU A 50 6.76 10.75 1.57
N GLY A 51 5.78 10.58 2.47
CA GLY A 51 6.00 10.40 3.90
C GLY A 51 6.47 8.99 4.29
N GLY A 52 6.73 8.81 5.58
CA GLY A 52 7.31 7.60 6.14
C GLY A 52 8.36 7.98 7.16
N TYR A 53 8.05 7.79 8.43
CA TYR A 53 8.78 8.36 9.56
C TYR A 53 9.30 7.30 10.53
N SER A 54 9.04 6.02 10.25
CA SER A 54 9.69 4.90 10.93
C SER A 54 11.05 4.60 10.30
N GLU A 55 12.13 5.11 10.88
CA GLU A 55 13.50 4.88 10.39
C GLU A 55 13.82 3.40 10.18
N GLY A 56 13.33 2.54 11.09
CA GLY A 56 13.58 1.10 11.05
C GLY A 56 12.67 0.31 10.12
N TYR A 57 11.51 0.85 9.71
CA TYR A 57 10.48 0.08 9.02
C TYR A 57 10.18 0.54 7.59
N VAL A 58 10.31 1.84 7.31
CA VAL A 58 10.17 2.39 5.95
C VAL A 58 11.08 1.67 4.93
N PRO A 59 12.33 1.26 5.25
CA PRO A 59 13.16 0.52 4.30
C PRO A 59 12.52 -0.79 3.82
N PHE A 60 11.82 -1.54 4.69
CA PHE A 60 11.16 -2.79 4.30
C PHE A 60 9.91 -2.53 3.45
N CYS A 61 9.09 -1.55 3.83
CA CYS A 61 7.92 -1.16 3.04
C CYS A 61 8.31 -0.66 1.64
N GLY A 62 9.32 0.21 1.55
CA GLY A 62 9.85 0.70 0.29
C GLY A 62 10.53 -0.38 -0.54
N HIS A 63 11.28 -1.29 0.10
CA HIS A 63 11.87 -2.43 -0.59
C HIS A 63 10.80 -3.34 -1.22
N ALA A 64 9.71 -3.62 -0.51
CA ALA A 64 8.60 -4.41 -1.04
C ALA A 64 8.01 -3.79 -2.32
N VAL A 65 7.79 -2.46 -2.33
CA VAL A 65 7.35 -1.73 -3.54
C VAL A 65 8.37 -1.89 -4.68
N ILE A 66 9.66 -1.65 -4.42
CA ILE A 66 10.72 -1.75 -5.43
C ILE A 66 10.85 -3.18 -5.97
N GLN A 67 10.80 -4.19 -5.10
CA GLN A 67 10.88 -5.60 -5.44
C GLN A 67 9.73 -5.98 -6.39
N THR A 68 8.50 -5.56 -6.06
CA THR A 68 7.32 -5.79 -6.88
C THR A 68 7.43 -5.10 -8.25
N LEU A 69 7.81 -3.83 -8.29
CA LEU A 69 8.00 -3.09 -9.55
C LEU A 69 9.05 -3.74 -10.45
N ALA A 70 10.14 -4.25 -9.86
CA ALA A 70 11.23 -4.87 -10.59
C ALA A 70 10.94 -6.33 -11.01
N GLY A 71 9.86 -6.95 -10.51
CA GLY A 71 9.66 -8.40 -10.64
C GLY A 71 10.83 -9.21 -10.08
N SER A 72 11.50 -8.68 -9.05
CA SER A 72 12.77 -9.21 -8.56
C SER A 72 12.56 -10.43 -7.66
N HIS A 73 13.48 -11.40 -7.75
CA HIS A 73 13.57 -12.51 -6.81
C HIS A 73 14.52 -12.24 -5.64
N ILE A 74 15.22 -11.11 -5.63
CA ILE A 74 16.06 -10.67 -4.50
C ILE A 74 15.13 -10.16 -3.42
N ARG A 75 15.21 -10.76 -2.22
CA ARG A 75 14.35 -10.46 -1.08
C ARG A 75 15.15 -9.87 0.07
N CYS A 76 14.54 -8.90 0.74
CA CYS A 76 14.88 -8.47 2.09
C CYS A 76 13.66 -8.79 2.97
N ASP A 77 13.71 -9.91 3.70
CA ASP A 77 12.57 -10.32 4.50
C ASP A 77 12.33 -9.33 5.64
N ASP A 78 11.07 -8.91 5.79
CA ASP A 78 10.63 -8.03 6.86
C ASP A 78 10.46 -8.84 8.15
N PRO A 79 11.30 -8.60 9.18
CA PRO A 79 11.27 -9.38 10.42
C PRO A 79 10.00 -9.16 11.26
N ALA A 80 9.22 -8.10 11.02
CA ALA A 80 8.01 -7.78 11.77
C ALA A 80 6.72 -8.11 10.99
N CYS A 81 6.82 -8.52 9.72
CA CYS A 81 5.66 -8.69 8.84
C CYS A 81 4.62 -9.66 9.40
N ASP A 82 5.07 -10.86 9.81
CA ASP A 82 4.21 -11.91 10.37
C ASP A 82 3.61 -11.52 11.71
N GLU A 83 4.36 -10.80 12.53
CA GLU A 83 3.90 -10.33 13.84
C GLU A 83 2.78 -9.30 13.66
N ILE A 84 3.00 -8.29 12.82
CA ILE A 84 2.01 -7.24 12.52
C ILE A 84 0.74 -7.85 11.92
N ALA A 85 0.87 -8.86 11.05
CA ALA A 85 -0.27 -9.57 10.47
C ALA A 85 -1.13 -10.31 11.51
N GLN A 86 -0.60 -10.57 12.70
CA GLN A 86 -1.31 -11.22 13.81
C GLN A 86 -1.90 -10.23 14.82
N TRP A 87 -1.60 -8.94 14.69
CA TRP A 87 -2.18 -7.92 15.58
C TRP A 87 -3.71 -7.86 15.43
N GLY A 88 -4.36 -7.38 16.48
CA GLY A 88 -5.80 -7.09 16.42
C GLY A 88 -6.11 -5.99 15.40
N GLY A 89 -7.30 -6.02 14.82
CA GLY A 89 -7.75 -4.98 13.88
C GLY A 89 -7.39 -5.22 12.40
N GLN A 90 -6.74 -6.34 12.07
CA GLN A 90 -6.43 -6.71 10.68
C GLN A 90 -7.67 -7.11 9.86
N ALA A 91 -8.70 -7.67 10.51
CA ALA A 91 -9.97 -7.93 9.84
C ALA A 91 -10.69 -6.62 9.49
N LEU A 92 -11.38 -6.59 8.34
CA LEU A 92 -12.17 -5.43 7.93
C LEU A 92 -13.23 -5.08 8.99
N GLN A 93 -13.12 -3.89 9.55
CA GLN A 93 -14.02 -3.42 10.60
C GLN A 93 -15.30 -2.79 10.00
N PRO A 94 -16.45 -2.85 10.70
CA PRO A 94 -17.71 -2.31 10.17
C PRO A 94 -17.66 -0.84 9.77
N HIS A 95 -16.91 -0.01 10.50
CA HIS A 95 -16.76 1.41 10.19
C HIS A 95 -15.87 1.66 8.96
N GLN A 96 -14.83 0.84 8.76
CA GLN A 96 -13.99 0.86 7.55
C GLN A 96 -14.83 0.45 6.33
N ALA A 97 -15.59 -0.65 6.44
CA ALA A 97 -16.49 -1.10 5.38
C ALA A 97 -17.51 -0.02 5.00
N SER A 98 -18.19 0.55 6.00
CA SER A 98 -19.16 1.63 5.80
C SER A 98 -18.54 2.85 5.10
N PHE A 99 -17.31 3.21 5.46
CA PHE A 99 -16.58 4.32 4.85
C PHE A 99 -16.25 4.04 3.37
N VAL A 100 -15.75 2.84 3.07
CA VAL A 100 -15.42 2.40 1.70
C VAL A 100 -16.68 2.39 0.83
N GLU A 101 -17.79 1.83 1.31
CA GLU A 101 -19.06 1.81 0.56
C GLU A 101 -19.59 3.22 0.28
N ARG A 102 -19.46 4.14 1.25
CA ARG A 102 -19.83 5.54 1.03
C ARG A 102 -19.02 6.20 -0.08
N ILE A 103 -17.70 5.96 -0.13
CA ILE A 103 -16.84 6.50 -1.20
C ILE A 103 -17.19 5.87 -2.56
N LYS A 104 -17.48 4.56 -2.60
CA LYS A 104 -17.90 3.89 -3.84
C LYS A 104 -19.16 4.54 -4.44
N GLY A 105 -20.12 4.95 -3.61
CA GLY A 105 -21.29 5.70 -4.06
C GLY A 105 -20.93 6.99 -4.81
N SER A 106 -19.96 7.75 -4.31
CA SER A 106 -19.49 9.00 -4.94
C SER A 106 -18.73 8.77 -6.26
N LEU A 107 -18.12 7.60 -6.47
CA LEU A 107 -17.44 7.29 -7.74
C LEU A 107 -18.42 7.09 -8.90
N ILE A 108 -19.66 6.68 -8.62
CA ILE A 108 -20.72 6.56 -9.64
C ILE A 108 -21.11 7.94 -10.17
N GLU A 109 -21.06 8.98 -9.34
CA GLU A 109 -21.40 10.35 -9.72
C GLU A 109 -20.37 10.98 -10.67
N LEU A 110 -19.10 10.54 -10.65
CA LEU A 110 -18.04 11.05 -11.52
C LEU A 110 -18.10 10.49 -12.96
N ASN A 111 -18.88 9.43 -13.19
CA ASN A 111 -19.05 8.79 -14.49
C ASN A 111 -20.37 9.18 -15.20
N ASN A 112 -21.12 10.14 -14.64
CA ASN A 112 -22.30 10.78 -15.25
C ASN A 112 -22.00 12.25 -15.56
#